data_AF-A0A820IF35-F1
#
_entry.id   AF-A0A820IF35-F1
#
_cell.length_a   1.000
_cell.length_b   1.000
_cell.length_c   1.000
_cell.angle_alpha   90.00
_cell.angle_beta   90.00
_cell.angle_gamma   90.00
#
_symmetry.space_group_name_H-M   'P 1'
#
loop_
_entity.id
_entity.type
_entity.pdbx_description
1 polymer ?
#
loop_
_entity_poly.entity_id
_entity_poly.type
_entity_poly.pdbx_seq_one_letter_code
_entity_poly.pdbx_strand_id
1 'polypeptide(L)'
;MRAIRARYNPYLQTKHRLEQLKQLGHNIDKIEFIVMGGTFMSLPESYRDYFIRSLHDACSGHTSNNVNEAVRYSECSKTKCIGITIETRPDYCLKVHLSDMLAYGCTRL
;
A
#
# COMPACT_ATOMS: atom_id res chain seq x y z
N MET A 1 8.59 -9.91 -12.98
CA MET A 1 7.93 -11.23 -12.87
C MET A 1 6.95 -11.38 -11.71
N ARG A 2 7.21 -10.87 -10.48
CA ARG A 2 6.31 -11.07 -9.31
C ARG A 2 4.91 -10.47 -9.46
N ALA A 3 4.81 -9.20 -9.90
CA ALA A 3 3.52 -8.53 -10.12
C ALA A 3 2.63 -9.27 -11.13
N ILE A 4 3.22 -9.72 -12.24
CA ILE A 4 2.53 -10.50 -13.29
C ILE A 4 1.97 -11.81 -12.73
N ARG A 5 2.75 -12.56 -11.93
CA ARG A 5 2.30 -13.82 -11.30
C ARG A 5 1.13 -13.60 -10.35
N ALA A 6 1.12 -12.48 -9.64
CA ALA A 6 0.02 -12.09 -8.76
C ALA A 6 -1.14 -11.40 -9.50
N ARG A 7 -1.09 -11.30 -10.84
CA ARG A 7 -2.08 -10.57 -11.67
C ARG A 7 -2.35 -9.16 -11.16
N TYR A 8 -1.31 -8.47 -10.68
CA TYR A 8 -1.37 -7.15 -10.08
C TYR A 8 -2.32 -7.02 -8.87
N ASN A 9 -2.67 -8.13 -8.21
CA ASN A 9 -3.43 -8.09 -6.97
C ASN A 9 -2.55 -7.54 -5.81
N PRO A 10 -2.88 -6.40 -5.19
CA PRO A 10 -2.06 -5.76 -4.17
C PRO A 10 -1.90 -6.61 -2.90
N TYR A 11 -2.97 -7.28 -2.47
CA TYR A 11 -2.96 -8.12 -1.27
C TYR A 11 -2.00 -9.31 -1.44
N LEU A 12 -2.12 -10.03 -2.56
CA LEU A 12 -1.27 -11.19 -2.85
C LEU A 12 0.20 -10.79 -3.05
N GLN A 13 0.46 -9.67 -3.72
CA GLN A 13 1.83 -9.17 -3.89
C GLN A 13 2.50 -8.89 -2.54
N THR A 14 1.77 -8.24 -1.63
CA THR A 14 2.26 -7.90 -0.29
C THR A 14 2.51 -9.16 0.54
N LYS A 15 1.52 -10.06 0.64
CA LYS A 15 1.64 -11.33 1.38
C LYS A 15 2.83 -12.15 0.93
N HIS A 16 2.93 -12.42 -0.38
CA HIS A 16 4.04 -13.20 -0.92
C HIS A 16 5.40 -12.55 -0.65
N ARG A 17 5.49 -11.21 -0.68
CA ARG A 17 6.74 -10.52 -0.40
C ARG A 17 7.14 -10.60 1.08
N LEU A 18 6.19 -10.42 1.98
CA LEU A 18 6.41 -10.53 3.42
C LEU A 18 6.84 -11.94 3.82
N GLU A 19 6.16 -12.96 3.30
CA GLU A 19 6.49 -14.36 3.55
C GLU A 19 7.88 -14.72 3.00
N GLN A 20 8.19 -14.28 1.78
CA GLN A 20 9.52 -14.48 1.19
C GLN A 20 10.61 -13.87 2.07
N LEU A 21 10.45 -12.63 2.54
CA LEU A 21 11.45 -11.97 3.38
C LEU A 21 11.60 -12.66 4.74
N LYS A 22 10.48 -13.11 5.32
CA LYS A 22 10.48 -13.86 6.58
C LYS A 22 11.19 -15.21 6.44
N GLN A 23 10.99 -15.92 5.34
CA GLN A 23 11.69 -17.20 5.06
C GLN A 23 13.19 -17.03 4.88
N LEU A 24 13.63 -15.88 4.37
CA LEU A 24 15.06 -15.53 4.28
C LEU A 24 15.66 -15.08 5.63
N GLY A 25 14.85 -15.00 6.70
CA GLY A 25 15.30 -14.61 8.03
C GLY A 25 15.30 -13.10 8.29
N HIS A 26 14.73 -12.27 7.40
CA HIS A 26 14.61 -10.84 7.66
C HIS A 26 13.51 -10.54 8.68
N ASN A 27 13.76 -9.57 9.56
CA ASN A 27 12.73 -9.03 10.43
C ASN A 27 11.74 -8.17 9.59
N ILE A 28 10.44 -8.44 9.75
CA ILE A 28 9.34 -7.77 9.05
C ILE A 28 8.41 -6.99 10.01
N ASP A 29 8.89 -6.63 11.21
CA ASP A 29 8.11 -5.87 12.19
C ASP A 29 7.75 -4.46 11.71
N LYS A 30 8.61 -3.87 10.86
CA LYS A 30 8.43 -2.54 10.26
C LYS A 30 8.70 -2.60 8.77
N ILE A 31 7.77 -2.12 7.98
CA ILE A 31 7.86 -2.14 6.52
C ILE A 31 7.49 -0.79 5.93
N GLU A 32 8.09 -0.48 4.79
CA GLU A 32 7.74 0.67 3.96
C GLU A 32 7.21 0.14 2.62
N PHE A 33 6.08 0.69 2.16
CA PHE A 33 5.56 0.40 0.84
C PHE A 33 6.11 1.37 -0.20
N ILE A 34 6.33 0.88 -1.41
CA ILE A 34 6.66 1.70 -2.57
C ILE A 34 5.68 1.33 -3.68
N VAL A 35 4.78 2.27 -4.00
CA VAL A 35 3.80 2.15 -5.09
C VAL A 35 4.47 2.65 -6.36
N MET A 36 4.91 1.70 -7.18
CA MET A 36 5.64 1.97 -8.41
C MET A 36 4.70 2.11 -9.62
N GLY A 37 5.10 2.92 -10.60
CA GLY A 37 4.45 2.98 -11.92
C GLY A 37 4.17 4.39 -12.45
N GLY A 38 4.29 5.42 -11.60
CA GLY A 38 4.22 6.83 -11.98
C GLY A 38 2.83 7.38 -12.33
N THR A 39 1.85 6.54 -12.65
CA THR A 39 0.49 6.96 -13.02
C THR A 39 -0.58 6.49 -12.03
N PHE A 40 -0.21 6.07 -10.82
CA PHE A 40 -1.17 5.58 -9.83
C PHE A 40 -2.28 6.62 -9.53
N MET A 41 -1.90 7.89 -9.42
CA MET A 41 -2.83 8.99 -9.12
C MET A 41 -3.77 9.36 -10.27
N SER A 42 -3.54 8.87 -11.49
CA SER A 42 -4.45 9.07 -12.61
C SER A 42 -5.55 8.01 -12.69
N LEU A 43 -5.52 7.00 -11.82
CA LEU A 43 -6.50 5.92 -11.81
C LEU A 43 -7.79 6.33 -11.07
N PRO A 44 -8.92 5.68 -11.36
CA PRO A 44 -10.17 5.94 -10.65
C PRO A 44 -10.02 5.82 -9.14
N GLU A 45 -10.69 6.69 -8.39
CA GLU A 45 -10.61 6.73 -6.93
C GLU A 45 -10.98 5.40 -6.26
N SER A 46 -12.00 4.71 -6.78
CA SER A 46 -12.40 3.38 -6.29
C SER A 46 -11.29 2.34 -6.42
N TYR A 47 -10.48 2.42 -7.48
CA TYR A 47 -9.33 1.55 -7.65
C TYR A 47 -8.19 1.94 -6.69
N ARG A 48 -7.93 3.25 -6.52
CA ARG A 48 -6.90 3.74 -5.60
C ARG A 48 -7.22 3.35 -4.15
N ASP A 49 -8.47 3.53 -3.71
CA ASP A 49 -8.96 3.08 -2.39
C ASP A 49 -8.78 1.57 -2.22
N TYR A 50 -9.29 0.76 -3.17
CA TYR A 50 -9.13 -0.68 -3.15
C TYR A 50 -7.66 -1.10 -3.03
N PHE A 51 -6.78 -0.43 -3.78
CA PHE A 51 -5.37 -0.76 -3.81
C PHE A 51 -4.70 -0.50 -2.47
N ILE A 52 -4.83 0.71 -1.92
CA ILE A 52 -4.23 1.10 -0.65
C ILE A 52 -4.81 0.30 0.51
N ARG A 53 -6.13 0.15 0.58
CA ARG A 53 -6.80 -0.70 1.57
C ARG A 53 -6.23 -2.11 1.57
N SER A 54 -6.06 -2.71 0.39
CA SER A 54 -5.52 -4.07 0.26
C SER A 54 -4.07 -4.20 0.75
N LEU A 55 -3.25 -3.14 0.69
CA LEU A 55 -1.89 -3.14 1.25
C LEU A 55 -1.93 -3.21 2.79
N HIS A 56 -2.78 -2.39 3.40
CA HIS A 56 -2.96 -2.38 4.86
C HIS A 56 -3.59 -3.69 5.36
N ASP A 57 -4.60 -4.19 4.68
CA ASP A 57 -5.28 -5.46 4.98
C ASP A 57 -4.32 -6.65 4.89
N ALA A 58 -3.34 -6.62 3.98
CA ALA A 58 -2.32 -7.67 3.90
C ALA A 58 -1.41 -7.71 5.15
N CYS A 59 -1.22 -6.58 5.82
CA CYS A 59 -0.42 -6.47 7.05
C CYS A 59 -1.22 -6.84 8.30
N SER A 60 -2.46 -6.32 8.40
CA SER A 60 -3.33 -6.55 9.56
C SER A 60 -3.98 -7.94 9.54
N GLY A 61 -4.21 -8.51 8.35
CA GLY A 61 -5.02 -9.72 8.15
C GLY A 61 -6.52 -9.48 8.25
N HIS A 62 -6.96 -8.24 8.44
CA HIS A 62 -8.37 -7.83 8.44
C HIS A 62 -8.84 -7.53 7.01
N THR A 63 -10.14 -7.64 6.76
CA THR A 63 -10.77 -7.22 5.49
C THR A 63 -11.57 -5.96 5.76
N SER A 64 -11.03 -4.83 5.34
CA SER A 64 -11.63 -3.52 5.60
C SER A 64 -12.64 -3.14 4.52
N ASN A 65 -13.49 -2.14 4.75
CA ASN A 65 -14.43 -1.63 3.73
C ASN A 65 -13.94 -0.34 3.05
N ASN A 66 -13.08 0.42 3.72
CA ASN A 66 -12.50 1.67 3.23
C ASN A 66 -11.07 1.83 3.76
N VAL A 67 -10.29 2.75 3.19
CA VAL A 67 -8.90 3.01 3.60
C VAL A 67 -8.79 3.42 5.08
N ASN A 68 -9.71 4.24 5.61
CA ASN A 68 -9.64 4.70 7.01
C ASN A 68 -9.72 3.54 8.01
N GLU A 69 -10.62 2.58 7.76
CA GLU A 69 -10.72 1.35 8.54
C GLU A 69 -9.41 0.55 8.43
N ALA A 70 -8.90 0.39 7.20
CA ALA A 70 -7.68 -0.38 6.94
C ALA A 70 -6.46 0.19 7.67
N VAL A 71 -6.29 1.51 7.66
CA VAL A 71 -5.22 2.21 8.39
C VAL A 71 -5.35 1.96 9.88
N ARG A 72 -6.55 2.11 10.46
CA ARG A 72 -6.78 1.88 11.90
C ARG A 72 -6.44 0.47 12.35
N TYR A 73 -6.81 -0.55 11.58
CA TYR A 73 -6.43 -1.94 11.89
C TYR A 73 -4.94 -2.20 11.64
N SER A 74 -4.33 -1.52 10.67
CA SER A 74 -2.90 -1.62 10.38
C SER A 74 -2.03 -1.08 11.52
N GLU A 75 -2.47 -0.06 12.25
CA GLU A 75 -1.77 0.50 13.43
C GLU A 75 -1.55 -0.54 14.55
N CYS A 76 -2.52 -1.43 14.73
CA CYS A 76 -2.51 -2.51 15.73
C CYS A 76 -1.85 -3.80 15.22
N SER A 77 -1.42 -3.84 13.96
CA SER A 77 -0.83 -5.04 13.36
C SER A 77 0.59 -5.31 13.87
N LYS A 78 1.00 -6.59 13.82
CA LYS A 78 2.38 -6.98 14.19
C LYS A 78 3.42 -6.43 13.21
N THR A 79 3.09 -6.43 11.92
CA THR A 79 3.92 -5.86 10.86
C THR A 79 3.43 -4.45 10.55
N LYS A 80 4.11 -3.45 11.11
CA LYS A 80 3.69 -2.05 11.01
C LYS A 80 4.12 -1.43 9.69
N CYS A 81 3.16 -0.80 9.01
CA CYS A 81 3.46 0.13 7.92
C CYS A 81 4.00 1.43 8.53
N ILE A 82 5.28 1.75 8.29
CA ILE A 82 5.92 2.97 8.79
C ILE A 82 5.94 4.09 7.75
N GLY A 83 5.59 3.79 6.50
CA GLY A 83 5.58 4.76 5.43
C GLY A 83 5.12 4.16 4.11
N ILE A 84 4.57 5.02 3.27
CA ILE A 84 4.19 4.69 1.89
C ILE A 84 4.84 5.73 0.99
N THR A 85 5.61 5.26 0.03
CA THR A 85 6.14 6.07 -1.07
C THR A 85 5.24 5.88 -2.29
N ILE A 86 4.73 6.97 -2.89
CA ILE A 86 3.90 6.90 -4.10
C ILE A 86 4.62 7.62 -5.25
N GLU A 87 5.02 6.87 -6.27
CA GLU A 87 5.56 7.47 -7.49
C GLU A 87 4.44 8.11 -8.30
N THR A 88 4.60 9.39 -8.64
CA THR A 88 3.65 10.08 -9.52
C THR A 88 4.35 11.03 -10.50
N ARG A 89 3.61 11.47 -11.52
CA ARG A 89 4.09 12.52 -12.42
C ARG A 89 3.88 13.91 -11.79
N PRO A 90 4.70 14.91 -12.14
CA PRO A 90 4.58 16.26 -11.57
C PRO A 90 3.21 16.93 -11.78
N ASP A 91 2.51 16.60 -12.88
CA ASP A 91 1.16 17.09 -13.19
C ASP A 91 0.05 16.43 -12.32
N TYR A 92 0.38 15.35 -11.61
CA TYR A 92 -0.52 14.66 -10.67
C TYR A 92 -0.15 14.92 -9.19
N CYS A 93 0.44 16.08 -8.90
CA CYS A 93 0.73 16.57 -7.54
C CYS A 93 -0.12 17.79 -7.12
N LEU A 94 -1.31 17.96 -7.69
CA LEU A 94 -2.24 19.03 -7.32
C LEU A 94 -2.77 18.85 -5.88
N LYS A 95 -3.33 19.92 -5.30
CA LYS A 95 -3.85 19.91 -3.92
C LYS A 95 -4.82 18.77 -3.64
N VAL A 96 -5.70 18.44 -4.59
CA VAL A 96 -6.64 17.32 -4.47
C VAL A 96 -5.91 15.97 -4.35
N HIS A 97 -4.89 15.76 -5.16
CA HIS A 97 -4.08 14.54 -5.13
C HIS A 97 -3.27 14.43 -3.85
N LEU A 98 -2.71 15.54 -3.36
CA LEU A 98 -1.97 15.57 -2.09
C LEU A 98 -2.87 15.24 -0.90
N SER A 99 -4.12 15.74 -0.88
CA SER A 99 -5.10 15.36 0.14
C SER A 99 -5.39 13.86 0.13
N ASP A 100 -5.57 13.26 -1.06
CA ASP A 100 -5.77 11.81 -1.19
C ASP A 100 -4.55 11.04 -0.68
N MET A 101 -3.33 11.47 -1.05
CA MET A 101 -2.08 10.84 -0.60
C MET A 101 -1.93 10.88 0.92
N LEU A 102 -2.28 12.00 1.56
CA LEU A 102 -2.27 12.10 3.03
C LEU A 102 -3.27 11.13 3.66
N ALA A 103 -4.49 11.03 3.10
CA ALA A 103 -5.49 10.07 3.57
C ALA A 103 -5.04 8.61 3.40
N TYR A 104 -4.25 8.32 2.37
CA TYR A 104 -3.66 6.99 2.15
C TYR A 104 -2.51 6.65 3.10
N GLY A 105 -1.99 7.61 3.88
CA GLY A 105 -0.80 7.40 4.71
C GLY A 105 0.51 7.51 3.95
N CYS A 106 0.53 8.23 2.83
CA CYS A 106 1.74 8.56 2.08
C CYS A 106 2.66 9.46 2.90
N THR A 107 3.93 9.08 2.98
CA THR A 107 4.98 9.84 3.71
C THR A 107 6.07 10.35 2.79
N ARG A 108 6.16 9.84 1.56
CA ARG A 108 7.13 10.26 0.53
C ARG A 108 6.51 10.17 -0.86
N LEU A 109 6.82 11.15 -1.71
CA LEU A 109 6.35 11.27 -3.09
C LEU A 109 7.52 11.60 -4.02
#